data_AF-A0A356L5G7-F1
#
_entry.id   AF-A0A356L5G7-F1
#
_cell.length_a   1.000
_cell.length_b   1.000
_cell.length_c   1.000
_cell.angle_alpha   90.00
_cell.angle_beta   90.00
_cell.angle_gamma   90.00
#
_symmetry.space_group_name_H-M   'P 1'
#
loop_
_entity.id
_entity.type
_entity.pdbx_description
1 polymer ?
#
loop_
_entity_poly.entity_id
_entity_poly.type
_entity_poly.pdbx_seq_one_letter_code
_entity_poly.pdbx_strand_id
1 'polypeptide(L)' 'MRAPFVTTNIGLSEIRIDNANFTVRGLFNIPATIGGKAVICLGNSSFSNQNQLSQITIPASITDIGSNAFENCTS' A
#
# COMPACT_ATOMS: atom_id res chain seq x y z
N MET A 1 11.00 -14.15 4.10
CA MET A 1 11.18 -12.90 3.33
C MET A 1 10.43 -11.80 4.07
N ARG A 2 11.05 -10.64 4.34
CA ARG A 2 10.36 -9.50 4.94
C ARG A 2 9.43 -8.90 3.87
N ALA A 3 8.15 -8.75 4.18
CA ALA A 3 7.23 -8.04 3.30
C ALA A 3 7.74 -6.59 3.12
N PRO A 4 7.65 -6.00 1.93
CA PRO A 4 8.31 -4.73 1.66
C PRO A 4 7.48 -3.52 2.16
N PHE A 5 6.51 -3.77 3.04
CA PHE A 5 5.59 -2.78 3.59
C PHE A 5 5.69 -2.75 5.11
N VAL A 6 5.49 -1.56 5.67
CA VAL A 6 5.07 -1.44 7.06
C VAL A 6 3.57 -1.68 7.09
N THR A 7 3.12 -2.63 7.90
CA THR A 7 1.70 -3.00 8.01
C THR A 7 1.25 -3.02 9.45
N THR A 8 0.01 -2.59 9.67
CA THR A 8 -0.68 -2.67 10.96
C THR A 8 -1.81 -3.69 10.87
N ASN A 9 -1.91 -4.57 11.86
CA ASN A 9 -3.11 -5.40 12.03
C ASN A 9 -4.23 -4.53 12.55
N ILE A 10 -5.34 -4.48 11.83
CA ILE A 10 -6.53 -3.72 12.21
C ILE A 10 -7.73 -4.63 12.49
N GLY A 11 -7.59 -5.93 12.18
CA GLY A 11 -8.52 -6.98 12.56
C GLY A 11 -7.81 -8.33 12.66
N LEU A 12 -8.59 -9.39 12.92
CA LEU A 12 -8.07 -10.76 13.02
C LEU A 12 -7.36 -11.21 11.73
N SER A 13 -8.00 -10.93 10.59
CA SER A 13 -7.52 -11.28 9.25
C SER A 13 -7.38 -10.08 8.32
N GLU A 14 -7.27 -8.87 8.89
CA GLU A 14 -7.27 -7.61 8.15
C GLU A 14 -6.05 -6.77 8.51
N ILE A 15 -5.43 -6.21 7.47
CA ILE A 15 -4.25 -5.37 7.60
C ILE A 15 -4.38 -4.08 6.80
N ARG A 16 -3.72 -3.05 7.32
CA ARG A 16 -3.47 -1.78 6.66
C ARG A 16 -2.02 -1.71 6.21
N ILE A 17 -1.77 -1.17 5.02
CA ILE A 17 -0.41 -0.76 4.60
C ILE A 17 -0.18 0.67 5.08
N ASP A 18 0.72 0.89 6.03
CA ASP A 18 1.00 2.22 6.57
C ASP A 18 2.06 2.96 5.75
N ASN A 19 3.02 2.23 5.19
CA ASN A 19 4.12 2.82 4.44
C ASN A 19 4.79 1.81 3.50
N ALA A 20 5.08 2.23 2.27
CA ALA A 20 6.00 1.53 1.38
C ALA A 20 7.44 1.76 1.84
N ASN A 21 8.12 0.70 2.30
CA ASN A 21 9.46 0.78 2.89
C ASN A 21 10.59 0.86 1.83
N PHE A 22 10.24 1.15 0.57
CA PHE A 22 11.13 1.16 -0.58
C PHE A 22 10.57 2.08 -1.67
N THR A 23 11.43 2.52 -2.58
CA THR A 23 11.00 3.21 -3.79
C THR A 23 10.29 2.24 -4.73
N VAL A 24 9.00 2.46 -4.89
CA VAL A 24 8.15 1.85 -5.90
C VAL A 24 8.45 2.50 -7.25
N ARG A 25 8.63 1.67 -8.27
CA ARG A 25 9.06 2.07 -9.61
C ARG A 25 8.15 1.48 -10.67
N GLY A 26 7.82 2.27 -11.68
CA GLY A 26 7.00 1.87 -12.81
C GLY A 26 5.63 1.36 -12.39
N LEU A 27 5.30 0.16 -12.89
CA LEU A 27 4.08 -0.55 -12.58
C LEU A 27 4.18 -1.28 -11.23
N PHE A 28 3.23 -1.02 -10.35
CA PHE A 28 3.16 -1.66 -9.05
C PHE A 28 1.80 -2.27 -8.76
N ASN A 29 1.80 -3.49 -8.22
CA ASN A 29 0.59 -4.20 -7.86
C ASN A 29 0.57 -4.40 -6.35
N ILE A 30 -0.40 -3.79 -5.67
CA ILE A 30 -0.57 -3.99 -4.23
C ILE A 30 -1.08 -5.42 -4.02
N PRO A 31 -0.42 -6.23 -3.17
CA PRO A 31 -0.87 -7.57 -2.89
C PRO A 31 -2.22 -7.53 -2.16
N ALA A 32 -3.17 -8.36 -2.59
CA ALA A 32 -4.46 -8.50 -1.91
C ALA A 32 -4.33 -9.13 -0.52
N THR A 33 -3.25 -9.89 -0.27
CA THR A 33 -2.99 -10.53 1.02
C THR A 33 -1.51 -10.44 1.42
N ILE A 34 -1.24 -10.28 2.72
CA ILE A 34 0.11 -10.38 3.29
C ILE A 34 0.02 -11.27 4.53
N GLY A 35 0.83 -12.34 4.58
CA GLY A 35 0.84 -13.27 5.72
C GLY A 35 -0.51 -13.96 5.97
N GLY A 36 -1.31 -14.19 4.92
CA GLY A 36 -2.64 -14.79 5.03
C GLY A 36 -3.76 -13.84 5.46
N LYS A 37 -3.45 -12.55 5.64
CA LYS A 37 -4.43 -11.50 5.99
C LYS A 37 -4.73 -10.63 4.78
N ALA A 38 -5.99 -10.20 4.64
CA ALA A 38 -6.45 -9.34 3.56
C ALA A 38 -5.96 -7.91 3.76
N VAL A 39 -5.42 -7.30 2.70
CA VAL A 39 -5.14 -5.87 2.65
C VAL A 39 -6.44 -5.15 2.33
N ILE A 40 -6.98 -4.46 3.33
CA ILE A 40 -8.29 -3.79 3.22
C ILE A 40 -8.18 -2.28 3.15
N CYS A 41 -7.05 -1.69 3.56
CA CYS A 41 -6.88 -0.25 3.48
C CYS A 41 -5.44 0.20 3.33
N LEU A 42 -5.29 1.39 2.75
CA LEU A 42 -4.03 2.12 2.65
C LEU A 42 -4.02 3.23 3.70
N GLY A 43 -2.97 3.28 4.52
CA GLY A 43 -2.78 4.32 5.52
C GLY A 43 -2.48 5.68 4.91
N ASN A 44 -2.53 6.70 5.77
CA ASN A 44 -2.19 8.07 5.38
C ASN A 44 -0.75 8.12 4.86
N SER A 45 -0.54 8.81 3.73
CA SER A 45 0.78 8.96 3.10
C SER A 45 1.51 7.65 2.77
N SER A 46 0.80 6.53 2.69
CA SER A 46 1.37 5.18 2.56
C SER A 46 2.24 4.95 1.31
N PHE A 47 1.94 5.64 0.22
CA PHE A 47 2.72 5.70 -1.01
C PHE A 47 3.10 7.15 -1.36
N SER A 48 3.25 8.02 -0.36
CA SER A 48 3.70 9.40 -0.62
C SER A 48 5.13 9.43 -1.18
N ASN A 49 5.42 10.44 -2.01
CA ASN A 49 6.72 10.72 -2.61
C ASN A 49 7.29 9.58 -3.48
N GLN A 50 6.43 8.70 -4.01
CA GLN A 50 6.84 7.64 -4.93
C GLN A 50 6.97 8.20 -6.36
N ASN A 51 7.94 9.10 -6.54
CA ASN A 51 8.18 9.85 -7.78
C ASN A 51 8.59 9.01 -8.99
N GLN A 52 8.69 7.68 -8.85
CA GLN A 52 8.98 6.76 -9.96
C GLN A 52 7.82 5.80 -10.22
N LEU A 53 6.73 5.90 -9.48
CA LEU A 53 5.51 5.11 -9.68
C LEU A 53 4.75 5.69 -10.88
N SER A 54 4.62 4.91 -11.96
CA SER A 54 3.88 5.31 -13.16
C SER A 54 2.44 4.78 -13.16
N GLN A 55 2.20 3.65 -12.49
CA GLN A 55 0.86 3.07 -12.35
C GLN A 55 0.82 2.16 -11.12
N ILE A 56 -0.29 2.25 -10.38
CA ILE A 56 -0.57 1.36 -9.26
C ILE A 56 -1.88 0.61 -9.47
N THR A 57 -1.86 -0.70 -9.27
CA THR A 57 -3.05 -1.55 -9.30
C THR A 57 -3.54 -1.75 -7.87
N ILE A 58 -4.76 -1.26 -7.60
CA ILE A 58 -5.44 -1.39 -6.32
C ILE A 58 -6.32 -2.65 -6.34
N PRO A 59 -6.08 -3.66 -5.49
CA PRO A 59 -6.93 -4.84 -5.41
C PRO A 59 -8.33 -4.50 -4.89
N ALA A 60 -9.33 -5.25 -5.33
CA ALA A 60 -10.73 -5.05 -4.95
C ALA A 60 -11.03 -5.24 -3.45
N SER A 61 -10.11 -5.84 -2.69
CA SER A 61 -10.22 -5.97 -1.24
C SER A 61 -10.03 -4.64 -0.50
N ILE A 62 -9.38 -3.65 -1.12
CA ILE A 62 -9.17 -2.34 -0.51
C ILE A 62 -10.46 -1.54 -0.57
N THR A 63 -10.98 -1.21 0.60
CA THR A 63 -12.19 -0.40 0.79
C THR A 63 -11.89 1.04 1.18
N ASP A 64 -10.70 1.29 1.76
CA ASP A 64 -10.35 2.60 2.30
C ASP A 64 -8.94 3.05 1.88
N ILE A 65 -8.83 4.31 1.45
CA ILE A 65 -7.57 4.96 1.08
C ILE A 65 -7.39 6.19 1.97
N GLY A 66 -6.32 6.19 2.75
CA GLY A 66 -5.99 7.26 3.68
C GLY A 66 -5.65 8.57 2.99
N SER A 67 -5.69 9.65 3.76
CA SER A 67 -5.34 10.99 3.27
C SER A 67 -3.91 11.01 2.74
N ASN A 68 -3.70 11.69 1.62
CA ASN A 68 -2.39 11.86 0.99
C ASN A 68 -1.67 10.54 0.64
N ALA A 69 -2.40 9.41 0.54
CA ALA A 69 -1.79 8.11 0.27
C ALA A 69 -0.86 8.11 -0.95
N PHE A 70 -1.13 8.96 -1.97
CA PHE A 70 -0.32 9.12 -3.17
C PHE A 70 0.19 10.56 -3.36
N GLU A 71 0.33 11.32 -2.27
CA GLU A 71 0.85 12.69 -2.32
C GLU A 71 2.27 12.71 -2.91
N ASN A 72 2.55 13.69 -3.77
CA ASN A 72 3.83 13.83 -4.47
C ASN A 72 4.25 12.56 -5.26
N CYS A 73 3.29 11.82 -5.82
CA CYS A 73 3.57 10.85 -6.90
C CYS A 73 3.48 11.58 -8.24
N THR A 74 4.62 11.88 -8.85
CA THR A 74 4.71 12.82 -10.00
C THR A 74 5.19 12.22 -11.33
N SER A 75 5.53 10.93 -11.37
CA SER A 75 5.94 10.22 -12.61
C SER A 75 4.75 9.79 -13.47
#